data_AF-A0A1Q7W946-F1
#
_entry.id   AF-A0A1Q7W946-F1
#
_cell.length_a   1.000
_cell.length_b   1.000
_cell.length_c   1.000
_cell.angle_alpha   90.00
_cell.angle_beta   90.00
_cell.angle_gamma   90.00
#
_symmetry.space_group_name_H-M   'P 1'
#
loop_
_entity.id
_entity.type
_entity.pdbx_description
1 polymer ?
#
loop_
_entity_poly.entity_id
_entity_poly.type
_entity_poly.pdbx_seq_one_letter_code
_entity_poly.pdbx_strand_id
1 'polypeptide(L)'
;MLILRDVLAFSAQETAEVLQTTTAGVNSALQRARAQVAALAPAEHDVREPSEPRIREQLDRYVRAWEHADVDGLLRLLRDDVVLEMPPFAAWFAGRESVGRFLGRNVLTEPGRFRSVPIGVNGQPGFAAYRREADGSWHAHCVHVPTLTRTGISRIDAFLDPALFPVFGMPMSFPAGADQHFRD
;
A
#
# COMPACT_ATOMS: atom_id res chain seq x y z
N MET A 1 11.34 -5.50 1.76
CA MET A 1 10.46 -6.23 2.68
C MET A 1 11.08 -6.24 4.08
N LEU A 2 10.74 -5.24 4.88
CA LEU A 2 11.10 -5.16 6.30
C LEU A 2 9.83 -4.75 7.04
N ILE A 3 9.50 -5.55 8.06
CA ILE A 3 8.58 -5.27 9.18
C ILE A 3 7.08 -5.22 8.83
N LEU A 4 6.53 -6.40 8.55
CA LEU A 4 5.21 -6.79 9.08
C LEU A 4 5.33 -8.10 9.88
N ARG A 5 6.41 -8.24 10.64
CA ARG A 5 6.59 -9.30 11.63
C ARG A 5 7.41 -8.76 12.80
N ASP A 6 6.73 -8.09 13.73
CA ASP A 6 7.17 -7.98 15.13
C ASP A 6 6.03 -7.62 16.11
N VAL A 7 4.76 -7.87 15.77
CA VAL A 7 3.62 -7.66 16.70
C VAL A 7 2.69 -8.86 16.80
N LEU A 8 3.14 -10.06 16.40
CA LEU A 8 2.41 -11.29 16.72
C LEU A 8 3.40 -12.28 17.32
N ALA A 9 3.25 -12.49 18.63
CA ALA A 9 3.95 -13.48 19.43
C ALA A 9 3.54 -14.90 19.00
N PHE A 10 3.93 -15.31 17.79
CA PHE A 10 3.83 -16.68 17.31
C PHE A 10 5.23 -17.24 17.08
N SER A 11 5.51 -18.35 17.78
CA SER A 11 6.82 -19.01 17.85
C SER A 11 7.25 -19.54 16.49
N ALA A 12 8.57 -19.56 16.26
CA ALA A 12 9.21 -19.96 15.01
C ALA A 12 9.14 -21.47 14.70
N GLN A 13 8.31 -22.24 15.41
CA GLN A 13 8.43 -23.69 15.47
C GLN A 13 7.41 -24.46 14.62
N GLU A 14 6.39 -23.80 14.05
CA GLU A 14 5.41 -24.46 13.15
C GLU A 14 5.56 -24.10 11.66
N THR A 15 6.48 -23.20 11.28
CA THR A 15 6.71 -22.84 9.87
C THR A 15 7.90 -23.58 9.25
N ALA A 16 8.08 -24.85 9.59
CA ALA A 16 9.21 -25.67 9.12
C ALA A 16 8.82 -26.83 8.17
N GLU A 17 7.53 -27.11 7.95
CA GLU A 17 7.14 -28.28 7.11
C GLU A 17 6.65 -27.94 5.70
N VAL A 18 6.44 -26.67 5.34
CA VAL A 18 5.81 -26.35 4.03
C VAL A 18 6.79 -25.94 2.93
N LEU A 19 8.02 -25.56 3.25
CA LEU A 19 8.95 -25.07 2.24
C LEU A 19 10.28 -25.82 2.35
N GLN A 20 10.42 -26.89 1.58
CA GLN A 20 11.65 -27.65 1.40
C GLN A 20 12.78 -26.79 0.79
N THR A 21 13.32 -25.84 1.55
CA THR A 21 14.59 -25.16 1.28
C THR A 21 15.16 -24.55 2.58
N THR A 22 16.48 -24.60 2.76
CA THR A 22 17.14 -24.58 4.08
C THR A 22 17.32 -23.18 4.69
N THR A 23 17.31 -23.11 6.02
CA THR A 23 17.41 -21.92 6.90
C THR A 23 18.60 -20.99 6.61
N ALA A 24 19.69 -21.50 6.02
CA ALA A 24 20.87 -20.72 5.69
C ALA A 24 20.66 -19.71 4.53
N GLY A 25 19.77 -20.04 3.58
CA GLY A 25 19.45 -19.17 2.43
C GLY A 25 18.64 -17.94 2.83
N VAL A 26 17.70 -18.11 3.77
CA VAL A 26 16.85 -17.04 4.30
C VAL A 26 17.67 -16.04 5.11
N ASN A 27 18.56 -16.52 6.00
CA ASN A 27 19.38 -15.64 6.82
C ASN A 27 20.38 -14.81 6.00
N SER A 28 20.98 -15.40 4.96
CA SER A 28 21.92 -14.67 4.10
C SER A 28 21.24 -13.60 3.24
N ALA A 29 20.01 -13.86 2.76
CA ALA A 29 19.22 -12.87 2.04
C ALA A 29 18.73 -11.75 2.98
N LEU A 30 18.31 -12.09 4.20
CA LEU A 30 17.86 -11.13 5.21
C LEU A 30 19.00 -10.25 5.73
N GLN A 31 20.20 -10.81 5.90
CA GLN A 31 21.39 -10.07 6.35
C GLN A 31 21.88 -9.10 5.28
N ARG A 32 21.87 -9.50 3.99
CA ARG A 32 22.18 -8.60 2.87
C ARG A 32 21.13 -7.50 2.68
N ALA A 33 19.85 -7.82 2.87
CA ALA A 33 18.77 -6.83 2.83
C ALA A 33 18.88 -5.83 4.00
N ARG A 34 19.21 -6.28 5.22
CA ARG A 34 19.47 -5.39 6.38
C ARG A 34 20.69 -4.49 6.15
N ALA A 35 21.76 -5.02 5.53
CA ALA A 35 22.94 -4.24 5.19
C ALA A 35 22.64 -3.17 4.11
N GLN A 36 21.76 -3.45 3.14
CA GLN A 36 21.30 -2.46 2.16
C GLN A 36 20.35 -1.42 2.77
N VAL A 37 19.48 -1.80 3.71
CA VAL A 37 18.59 -0.86 4.42
C VAL A 37 19.38 0.09 5.33
N ALA A 38 20.44 -0.38 5.98
CA ALA A 38 21.34 0.48 6.75
C ALA A 38 22.15 1.47 5.87
N ALA A 39 22.42 1.10 4.61
CA ALA A 39 23.07 1.96 3.64
C ALA A 39 22.13 2.98 2.94
N LEU A 40 20.81 2.81 3.09
CA LEU A 40 19.76 3.64 2.50
C LEU A 40 19.00 4.49 3.54
N ALA A 41 19.50 4.57 4.78
CA ALA A 41 19.00 5.52 5.77
C ALA A 41 19.03 6.94 5.16
N PRO A 42 17.87 7.61 5.01
CA PRO A 42 17.84 8.94 4.41
C PRO A 42 18.71 9.90 5.22
N ALA A 43 19.59 10.63 4.54
CA ALA A 43 20.31 11.73 5.14
C ALA A 43 19.31 12.72 5.76
N GLU A 44 19.55 13.12 7.01
CA GLU A 44 18.69 13.93 7.90
C GLU A 44 18.41 15.37 7.44
N HIS A 45 18.52 15.68 6.15
CA HIS A 45 18.28 17.03 5.66
C HIS A 45 16.89 17.13 5.03
N ASP A 46 15.98 17.76 5.78
CA ASP A 46 14.69 18.36 5.39
C ASP A 46 13.39 17.72 5.95
N VAL A 47 13.46 17.10 7.15
CA VAL A 47 12.28 16.64 7.89
C VAL A 47 11.68 17.78 8.74
N ARG A 48 10.88 18.65 8.13
CA ARG A 48 9.76 19.28 8.84
C ARG A 48 8.48 18.56 8.41
N GLU A 49 7.89 17.80 9.33
CA GLU A 49 6.63 17.09 9.06
C GLU A 49 5.56 18.04 8.52
N PRO A 50 4.81 17.67 7.46
CA PRO A 50 3.68 18.47 7.01
C PRO A 50 2.63 18.59 8.11
N SER A 51 1.91 19.71 8.16
CA SER A 51 0.84 19.88 9.14
C SER A 51 -0.31 18.88 8.90
N GLU A 52 -0.93 18.43 9.99
CA GLU A 52 -2.09 17.52 10.00
C GLU A 52 -3.18 17.86 8.95
N PRO A 53 -3.62 19.14 8.78
CA PRO A 53 -4.63 19.46 7.78
C PRO A 53 -4.17 19.21 6.33
N ARG A 54 -2.89 19.45 6.05
CA ARG A 54 -2.30 19.25 4.71
C ARG A 54 -2.13 17.78 4.39
N ILE A 55 -1.78 16.96 5.40
CA ILE A 55 -1.73 15.50 5.28
C ILE A 55 -3.11 14.97 4.91
N ARG A 56 -4.15 15.35 5.67
CA ARG A 56 -5.53 14.93 5.40
C ARG A 56 -5.98 15.31 3.98
N GLU A 57 -5.74 16.54 3.56
CA GLU A 57 -6.11 16.99 2.21
C GLU A 57 -5.37 16.23 1.10
N GLN A 58 -4.10 15.86 1.30
CA GLN A 58 -3.36 15.01 0.35
C GLN A 58 -3.93 13.59 0.29
N LEU A 59 -4.28 13.01 1.43
CA LEU A 59 -4.90 11.69 1.54
C LEU A 59 -6.28 11.66 0.88
N ASP A 60 -7.11 12.69 1.10
CA ASP A 60 -8.44 12.78 0.49
C ASP A 60 -8.35 12.86 -1.03
N ARG A 61 -7.41 13.66 -1.56
CA ARG A 61 -7.15 13.71 -3.01
C ARG A 61 -6.64 12.38 -3.54
N TYR A 62 -5.79 11.70 -2.80
CA TYR A 62 -5.28 10.38 -3.17
C TYR A 62 -6.42 9.37 -3.30
N VAL A 63 -7.30 9.27 -2.29
CA VAL A 63 -8.46 8.37 -2.33
C VAL A 63 -9.37 8.71 -3.50
N ARG A 64 -9.72 9.99 -3.68
CA ARG A 64 -10.57 10.41 -4.80
C ARG A 64 -9.99 10.02 -6.15
N ALA A 65 -8.68 10.13 -6.32
CA ALA A 65 -8.03 9.76 -7.58
C ALA A 65 -8.19 8.26 -7.88
N TRP A 66 -8.03 7.39 -6.87
CA TRP A 66 -8.28 5.95 -7.01
C TRP A 66 -9.74 5.64 -7.32
N GLU A 67 -10.68 6.25 -6.59
CA GLU A 67 -12.10 5.97 -6.75
C GLU A 67 -12.69 6.46 -8.07
N HIS A 68 -12.12 7.52 -8.66
CA HIS A 68 -12.57 8.08 -9.95
C HIS A 68 -11.72 7.60 -11.12
N ALA A 69 -10.75 6.72 -10.90
CA ALA A 69 -9.75 6.34 -11.90
C ALA A 69 -9.02 7.56 -12.53
N ASP A 70 -8.80 8.61 -11.75
CA ASP A 70 -8.14 9.84 -12.18
C ASP A 70 -6.61 9.69 -12.05
N VAL A 71 -6.01 9.11 -13.10
CA VAL A 71 -4.56 8.91 -13.18
C VAL A 71 -3.84 10.25 -13.09
N ASP A 72 -4.30 11.28 -13.81
CA ASP A 72 -3.65 12.59 -13.82
C ASP A 72 -3.70 13.26 -12.45
N GLY A 73 -4.83 13.13 -11.75
CA GLY A 73 -5.01 13.55 -10.37
C GLY A 73 -4.06 12.86 -9.43
N LEU A 74 -3.91 11.54 -9.55
CA LEU A 74 -2.95 10.79 -8.77
C LEU A 74 -1.52 11.27 -9.06
N LEU A 75 -1.15 11.42 -10.33
CA LEU A 75 0.20 11.84 -10.74
C LEU A 75 0.59 13.21 -10.20
N ARG A 76 -0.36 14.15 -10.10
CA ARG A 76 -0.14 15.47 -9.48
C ARG A 76 0.23 15.40 -8.00
N LEU A 77 -0.10 14.31 -7.31
CA LEU A 77 0.23 14.09 -5.89
C LEU A 77 1.60 13.42 -5.69
N LEU A 78 2.11 12.74 -6.71
CA LEU A 78 3.34 11.95 -6.61
C LEU A 78 4.57 12.84 -6.77
N ARG A 79 5.69 12.48 -6.13
CA ARG A 79 7.01 13.05 -6.44
C ARG A 79 7.50 12.51 -7.79
N ASP A 80 8.43 13.22 -8.44
CA ASP A 80 8.94 12.82 -9.77
C ASP A 80 9.60 11.43 -9.74
N ASP A 81 10.27 11.11 -8.64
CA ASP A 81 10.98 9.86 -8.34
C ASP A 81 10.19 8.95 -7.39
N VAL A 82 8.85 9.01 -7.44
CA VAL A 82 7.97 8.10 -6.71
C VAL A 82 8.29 6.63 -6.98
N VAL A 83 8.17 5.79 -5.98
CA VAL A 83 8.26 4.33 -6.11
C VAL A 83 6.91 3.68 -5.80
N LEU A 84 6.40 2.87 -6.71
CA LEU A 84 5.29 1.96 -6.45
C LEU A 84 5.82 0.55 -6.29
N GLU A 85 5.53 -0.09 -5.17
CA GLU A 85 5.82 -1.50 -4.91
C GLU A 85 4.52 -2.27 -4.65
N MET A 86 4.48 -3.53 -5.10
CA MET A 86 3.32 -4.40 -4.90
C MET A 86 3.71 -5.72 -4.21
N PRO A 87 4.10 -5.72 -2.93
CA PRO A 87 4.45 -6.96 -2.24
C PRO A 87 3.30 -7.98 -2.26
N PRO A 88 3.59 -9.29 -2.41
CA PRO A 88 4.91 -9.94 -2.48
C PRO A 88 5.52 -9.98 -3.90
N PHE A 89 4.88 -9.38 -4.90
CA PHE A 89 5.43 -9.37 -6.26
C PHE A 89 6.71 -8.51 -6.29
N ALA A 90 7.74 -9.00 -6.96
CA ALA A 90 8.98 -8.25 -7.18
C ALA A 90 8.81 -7.08 -8.18
N ALA A 91 7.58 -6.80 -8.61
CA ALA A 91 7.27 -5.70 -9.50
C ALA A 91 7.33 -4.38 -8.71
N TRP A 92 8.25 -3.52 -9.13
CA TRP A 92 8.37 -2.15 -8.65
C TRP A 92 8.45 -1.21 -9.86
N PHE A 93 7.80 -0.05 -9.75
CA PHE A 93 7.84 0.99 -10.76
C PHE A 93 8.47 2.23 -10.15
N ALA A 94 9.50 2.75 -10.79
CA ALA A 94 10.14 4.00 -10.41
C ALA A 94 9.78 5.12 -11.37
N GLY A 95 9.52 6.28 -10.79
CA GLY A 95 9.24 7.53 -11.48
C GLY A 95 7.76 7.70 -11.84
N ARG A 96 7.33 8.96 -11.82
CA ARG A 96 5.93 9.36 -12.04
C ARG A 96 5.35 8.81 -13.35
N GLU A 97 6.12 8.84 -14.43
CA GLU A 97 5.68 8.36 -15.75
C GLU A 97 5.41 6.84 -15.77
N SER A 98 6.36 6.04 -15.25
CA SER A 98 6.24 4.59 -15.20
C SER A 98 5.05 4.14 -14.36
N VAL A 99 4.88 4.77 -13.19
CA VAL A 99 3.74 4.54 -12.29
C VAL A 99 2.43 4.90 -12.99
N GLY A 100 2.35 6.07 -13.63
CA GLY A 100 1.16 6.52 -14.36
C GLY A 100 0.76 5.57 -15.48
N ARG A 101 1.73 5.15 -16.30
CA ARG A 101 1.50 4.19 -17.39
C ARG A 101 1.00 2.86 -16.86
N PHE A 102 1.59 2.34 -15.80
CA PHE A 102 1.16 1.07 -15.20
C PHE A 102 -0.26 1.17 -14.64
N LEU A 103 -0.53 2.19 -13.82
CA LEU A 103 -1.82 2.35 -13.17
C LEU A 103 -2.94 2.62 -14.17
N GLY A 104 -2.74 3.54 -15.11
CA GLY A 104 -3.77 3.88 -16.11
C GLY A 104 -4.09 2.73 -17.07
N ARG A 105 -3.12 1.88 -17.39
CA ARG A 105 -3.35 0.75 -18.30
C ARG A 105 -3.97 -0.46 -17.61
N ASN A 106 -3.62 -0.74 -16.36
CA ASN A 106 -3.91 -2.04 -15.74
C ASN A 106 -4.83 -1.96 -14.53
N VAL A 107 -4.91 -0.81 -13.86
CA VAL A 107 -5.54 -0.70 -12.53
C VAL A 107 -6.70 0.29 -12.57
N LEU A 108 -6.41 1.56 -12.83
CA LEU A 108 -7.35 2.68 -12.88
C LEU A 108 -8.00 2.78 -14.27
N THR A 109 -8.69 1.71 -14.68
CA THR A 109 -9.30 1.62 -16.02
C THR A 109 -10.74 2.12 -16.05
N GLU A 110 -11.42 2.14 -14.91
CA GLU A 110 -12.83 2.50 -14.81
C GLU A 110 -13.14 3.20 -13.47
N PRO A 111 -13.83 4.35 -13.49
CA PRO A 111 -14.31 5.00 -12.27
C PRO A 111 -15.25 4.10 -11.46
N GLY A 112 -15.18 4.18 -10.14
CA GLY A 112 -16.03 3.40 -9.24
C GLY A 112 -15.67 1.92 -9.14
N ARG A 113 -14.55 1.49 -9.74
CA ARG A 113 -14.04 0.12 -9.59
C ARG A 113 -13.44 -0.13 -8.21
N PHE A 114 -12.95 0.92 -7.55
CA PHE A 114 -12.36 0.85 -6.22
C PHE A 114 -13.09 1.77 -5.23
N ARG A 115 -13.11 1.32 -3.97
CA ARG A 115 -13.48 2.09 -2.78
C ARG A 115 -12.45 1.88 -1.71
N SER A 116 -12.11 2.92 -0.96
CA SER A 116 -11.07 2.84 0.06
C SER A 116 -11.62 3.18 1.44
N VAL A 117 -11.28 2.37 2.44
CA VAL A 117 -11.54 2.68 3.86
C VAL A 117 -10.21 3.08 4.52
N PRO A 118 -10.14 4.22 5.23
CA PRO A 118 -8.92 4.62 5.92
C PRO A 118 -8.60 3.65 7.07
N ILE A 119 -7.33 3.27 7.18
CA ILE A 119 -6.81 2.41 8.25
C ILE A 119 -5.48 2.95 8.75
N GLY A 120 -5.10 2.59 9.98
CA GLY A 120 -3.76 2.84 10.51
C GLY A 120 -2.82 1.67 10.20
N VAL A 121 -1.65 1.93 9.63
CA VAL A 121 -0.62 0.93 9.34
C VAL A 121 0.70 1.36 9.97
N ASN A 122 1.14 0.67 11.02
CA ASN A 122 2.38 0.98 11.75
C ASN A 122 2.51 2.46 12.17
N GLY A 123 1.40 3.10 12.56
CA GLY A 123 1.36 4.52 12.93
C GLY A 123 1.33 5.50 11.75
N GLN A 124 1.25 5.00 10.52
CA GLN A 124 1.08 5.79 9.30
C GLN A 124 -0.33 5.64 8.73
N PRO A 125 -0.82 6.61 7.96
CA PRO A 125 -2.06 6.47 7.20
C PRO A 125 -1.95 5.38 6.13
N GLY A 126 -2.97 4.53 6.02
CA GLY A 126 -3.13 3.57 4.95
C GLY A 126 -4.60 3.42 4.55
N PHE A 127 -4.86 2.60 3.54
CA PHE A 127 -6.20 2.38 3.02
C PHE A 127 -6.44 0.91 2.72
N ALA A 128 -7.55 0.37 3.20
CA ALA A 128 -8.10 -0.91 2.76
C ALA A 128 -8.93 -0.65 1.49
N ALA A 129 -8.41 -1.06 0.34
CA ALA A 129 -9.06 -0.88 -0.95
C ALA A 129 -9.88 -2.11 -1.32
N TYR A 130 -11.18 -1.90 -1.53
CA TYR A 130 -12.12 -2.88 -2.03
C TYR A 130 -12.31 -2.70 -3.52
N ARG A 131 -12.40 -3.81 -4.24
CA ARG A 131 -12.74 -3.83 -5.67
C ARG A 131 -14.18 -4.24 -5.86
N ARG A 132 -14.87 -3.56 -6.77
CA ARG A 132 -16.23 -3.93 -7.18
C ARG A 132 -16.18 -5.15 -8.10
N GLU A 133 -17.01 -6.14 -7.81
CA GLU A 133 -17.22 -7.31 -8.68
C GLU A 133 -18.45 -7.10 -9.58
N ALA A 134 -18.66 -8.01 -10.55
CA ALA A 134 -19.70 -7.86 -11.57
C ALA A 134 -21.13 -7.86 -11.02
N ASP A 135 -21.36 -8.49 -9.87
CA ASP A 135 -22.64 -8.49 -9.15
C ASP A 135 -22.86 -7.19 -8.33
N GLY A 136 -21.89 -6.28 -8.34
CA GLY A 136 -21.92 -5.01 -7.63
C GLY A 136 -21.49 -5.10 -6.17
N SER A 137 -21.12 -6.28 -5.67
CA SER A 137 -20.52 -6.45 -4.35
C SER A 137 -19.08 -5.90 -4.30
N TRP A 138 -18.59 -5.66 -3.10
CA TRP A 138 -17.25 -5.14 -2.85
C TRP A 138 -16.41 -6.20 -2.17
N HIS A 139 -15.23 -6.49 -2.70
CA HIS A 139 -14.33 -7.51 -2.18
C HIS A 139 -12.98 -6.93 -1.80
N ALA A 140 -12.44 -7.37 -0.67
CA ALA A 140 -11.10 -7.03 -0.21
C ALA A 140 -10.07 -7.29 -1.33
N HIS A 141 -9.30 -6.28 -1.70
CA HIS A 141 -8.37 -6.36 -2.82
C HIS A 141 -6.94 -6.10 -2.39
N CYS A 142 -6.67 -4.93 -1.79
CA CYS A 142 -5.33 -4.58 -1.37
C CYS A 142 -5.30 -3.54 -0.26
N VAL A 143 -4.17 -3.46 0.44
CA VAL A 143 -3.86 -2.38 1.38
C VAL A 143 -2.85 -1.44 0.74
N HIS A 144 -3.18 -0.15 0.66
CA HIS A 144 -2.28 0.90 0.19
C HIS A 144 -1.69 1.68 1.35
N VAL A 145 -0.37 1.88 1.35
CA VAL A 145 0.34 2.70 2.33
C VAL A 145 1.16 3.76 1.57
N PRO A 146 0.61 4.98 1.37
CA PRO A 146 1.36 6.06 0.77
C PRO A 146 2.33 6.68 1.79
N THR A 147 3.59 6.84 1.40
CA THR A 147 4.57 7.63 2.17
C THR A 147 4.50 9.09 1.76
N LEU A 148 3.97 9.94 2.65
CA LEU A 148 3.81 11.36 2.41
C LEU A 148 5.07 12.16 2.78
N THR A 149 5.36 13.19 2.00
CA THR A 149 6.44 14.15 2.25
C THR A 149 5.93 15.58 2.02
N ARG A 150 6.75 16.59 2.30
CA ARG A 150 6.40 17.99 2.04
C ARG A 150 6.17 18.30 0.56
N THR A 151 6.80 17.55 -0.34
CA THR A 151 6.80 17.79 -1.79
C THR A 151 5.88 16.86 -2.55
N GLY A 152 5.29 15.85 -1.89
CA GLY A 152 4.36 14.90 -2.48
C GLY A 152 4.53 13.49 -1.92
N ILE A 153 3.88 12.52 -2.55
CA ILE A 153 3.98 11.11 -2.20
C ILE A 153 5.27 10.54 -2.80
N SER A 154 6.20 10.09 -1.95
CA SER A 154 7.48 9.53 -2.39
C SER A 154 7.40 8.03 -2.67
N ARG A 155 6.42 7.34 -2.08
CA ARG A 155 6.25 5.90 -2.23
C ARG A 155 4.80 5.47 -2.05
N ILE A 156 4.40 4.41 -2.74
CA ILE A 156 3.14 3.69 -2.53
C ILE A 156 3.48 2.21 -2.36
N ASP A 157 3.18 1.66 -1.19
CA ASP A 157 3.18 0.22 -0.97
C ASP A 157 1.77 -0.32 -1.15
N ALA A 158 1.57 -1.19 -2.14
CA ALA A 158 0.29 -1.84 -2.40
C ALA A 158 0.37 -3.34 -2.09
N PHE A 159 -0.01 -3.72 -0.87
CA PHE A 159 -0.05 -5.12 -0.46
C PHE A 159 -1.27 -5.80 -1.08
N LEU A 160 -1.05 -6.62 -2.11
CA LEU A 160 -2.09 -7.36 -2.83
C LEU A 160 -2.45 -8.65 -2.08
N ASP A 161 -2.75 -8.53 -0.80
CA ASP A 161 -3.08 -9.65 0.09
C ASP A 161 -4.37 -9.37 0.86
N PRO A 162 -5.52 -9.92 0.41
CA PRO A 162 -6.79 -9.78 1.11
C PRO A 162 -6.77 -10.32 2.56
N ALA A 163 -5.85 -11.22 2.91
CA ALA A 163 -5.75 -11.75 4.27
C ALA A 163 -5.33 -10.70 5.31
N LEU A 164 -4.86 -9.53 4.87
CA LEU A 164 -4.56 -8.40 5.75
C LEU A 164 -5.81 -7.68 6.29
N PHE A 165 -6.96 -7.80 5.63
CA PHE A 165 -8.16 -7.03 5.99
C PHE A 165 -8.65 -7.32 7.42
N PRO A 166 -8.77 -8.59 7.85
CA PRO A 166 -9.15 -8.90 9.22
C PRO A 166 -8.14 -8.40 10.27
N VAL A 167 -6.85 -8.28 9.92
CA VAL A 167 -5.82 -7.72 10.81
C VAL A 167 -6.10 -6.26 11.14
N PHE A 168 -6.69 -5.52 10.19
CA PHE A 168 -7.12 -4.13 10.38
C PHE A 168 -8.59 -4.01 10.83
N GLY A 169 -9.22 -5.11 11.25
CA GLY A 169 -10.64 -5.14 11.65
C GLY A 169 -11.61 -4.89 10.49
N MET A 170 -11.15 -5.02 9.25
CA MET A 170 -11.94 -4.78 8.05
C MET A 170 -12.62 -6.07 7.57
N PRO A 171 -13.89 -6.04 7.14
CA PRO A 171 -14.56 -7.21 6.60
C PRO A 171 -13.99 -7.59 5.23
N MET A 172 -14.10 -8.88 4.85
CA MET A 172 -13.60 -9.37 3.56
C MET A 172 -14.46 -8.94 2.37
N SER A 173 -15.74 -8.63 2.61
CA SER A 173 -16.63 -8.15 1.57
C SER A 173 -17.78 -7.30 2.14
N PHE A 174 -18.39 -6.53 1.24
CA PHE A 174 -19.67 -5.87 1.47
C PHE A 174 -20.65 -6.23 0.35
N PRO A 175 -21.96 -6.35 0.64
CA PRO A 175 -22.96 -6.60 -0.39
C PRO A 175 -23.10 -5.41 -1.34
N ALA A 176 -23.76 -5.64 -2.49
CA ALA A 176 -24.10 -4.57 -3.41
C ALA A 176 -24.97 -3.49 -2.72
N GLY A 177 -24.74 -2.22 -3.06
CA GLY A 177 -25.44 -1.07 -2.46
C GLY A 177 -24.95 -0.66 -1.07
N ALA A 178 -23.88 -1.28 -0.57
CA ALA A 178 -23.26 -0.93 0.71
C ALA A 178 -22.46 0.39 0.69
N ASP A 179 -22.67 1.28 -0.28
CA ASP A 179 -21.88 2.52 -0.49
C ASP A 179 -21.76 3.40 0.75
N GLN A 180 -22.75 3.35 1.64
CA GLN A 180 -22.74 4.04 2.93
C GLN A 180 -21.61 3.60 3.87
N HIS A 181 -21.17 2.35 3.82
CA HIS A 181 -20.11 1.82 4.69
C HIS A 181 -18.71 2.37 4.36
N PHE A 182 -18.57 3.09 3.24
CA PHE A 182 -17.33 3.72 2.80
C PHE A 182 -17.31 5.24 3.02
N ARG A 183 -18.38 5.83 3.59
CA ARG A 183 -18.53 7.28 3.75
C ARG A 183 -18.24 7.79 5.17
N ASP A 184 -17.98 6.89 6.11
CA ASP A 184 -17.69 7.17 7.52
C ASP A 184 -16.18 7.17 7.79
#